data_AF-A0A2V1NHW5-F1
#
_entry.id   AF-A0A2V1NHW5-F1
#
_cell.length_a   1.000
_cell.length_b   1.000
_cell.length_c   1.000
_cell.angle_alpha   90.00
_cell.angle_beta   90.00
_cell.angle_gamma   90.00
#
_symmetry.space_group_name_H-M   'P 1'
#
loop_
_entity.id
_entity.type
_entity.pdbx_description
1 polymer ?
#
loop_
_entity_poly.entity_id
_entity_poly.type
_entity_poly.pdbx_seq_one_letter_code
_entity_poly.pdbx_strand_id
1 'polypeptide(L)'
;MPDLPPEAAALARFLTAPPADRPALAPTVAEAVGAERLEEVVQATLERIGGFEAVEDSPDGLLLRGGGPDRVRAWAATTPDGELTGLLFEHAPYAPARQVRRLPAPLTWAFLLSPVALWIVLPLWGADDRLTWLGDLCVLAALLVLAGGWGAPAQQPRTPRRLAVTAAVATALASAVRLPDLPTGSPGVPLVLGTGLLLGAVALVTYARRYRWGMSLSRPLRFPLDGTWYVLQGGGALINHHARVPEQRGAVDLVGLGPLGTRTGPGRDASAYAAYGRAVHAPCDGRVVSAAGAVGDQRPGEIRYQPLYGNHVFLDTGHEIVKLAHLRPGSVTVRPGDIVRTGQLLGEVGNSGNTTEPHLHLHAERDGVGLDLVFTDVPGRLYRGRTIRR
;
A
#
# COMPACT_ATOMS: atom_id res chain seq x y z
N MET A 1 12.87 12.09 30.77
CA MET A 1 12.95 11.22 29.58
C MET A 1 11.55 11.18 28.99
N PRO A 2 11.33 11.11 27.66
CA PRO A 2 9.99 10.83 27.17
C PRO A 2 9.50 9.54 27.81
N ASP A 3 8.27 9.53 28.33
CA ASP A 3 7.68 8.34 28.93
C ASP A 3 7.63 7.24 27.85
N LEU A 4 8.27 6.12 28.12
CA LEU A 4 8.23 4.96 27.23
C LEU A 4 6.77 4.51 27.08
N PRO A 5 6.37 4.04 25.89
CA PRO A 5 5.03 3.49 25.70
C PRO A 5 4.79 2.32 26.68
N PRO A 6 3.56 2.12 27.19
CA PRO A 6 3.27 1.08 28.18
C PRO A 6 3.69 -0.32 27.71
N GLU A 7 3.64 -0.55 26.41
CA GLU A 7 4.10 -1.78 25.74
C GLU A 7 5.60 -2.04 25.98
N ALA A 8 6.43 -0.99 26.00
CA ALA A 8 7.87 -1.13 26.25
C ALA A 8 8.15 -1.57 27.69
N ALA A 9 7.41 -1.03 28.66
CA ALA A 9 7.54 -1.41 30.07
C ALA A 9 7.08 -2.86 30.30
N ALA A 10 5.95 -3.26 29.71
CA ALA A 10 5.46 -4.64 29.81
C ALA A 10 6.44 -5.63 29.14
N LEU A 11 6.96 -5.27 27.97
CA LEU A 11 7.96 -6.08 27.27
C LEU A 11 9.25 -6.22 28.07
N ALA A 12 9.73 -5.13 28.68
CA ALA A 12 10.91 -5.19 29.54
C ALA A 12 10.69 -6.12 30.74
N ARG A 13 9.53 -6.03 31.42
CA ARG A 13 9.17 -6.95 32.51
C ARG A 13 9.12 -8.40 32.07
N PHE A 14 8.57 -8.67 30.90
CA PHE A 14 8.50 -10.02 30.34
C PHE A 14 9.88 -10.59 30.02
N LEU A 15 10.77 -9.80 29.41
CA LEU A 15 12.10 -10.26 29.03
C LEU A 15 13.03 -10.48 30.24
N THR A 16 12.85 -9.73 31.33
CA THR A 16 13.61 -9.91 32.59
C THR A 16 13.05 -10.99 33.50
N ALA A 17 11.78 -11.40 33.32
CA ALA A 17 11.18 -12.44 34.12
C ALA A 17 11.86 -13.81 33.89
N PRO A 18 11.95 -14.65 34.94
CA PRO A 18 12.36 -16.04 34.80
C PRO A 18 11.53 -16.77 33.72
N PRO A 19 12.12 -17.73 32.97
CA PRO A 19 11.39 -18.48 31.93
C PRO A 19 10.08 -19.11 32.41
N ALA A 20 10.04 -19.57 33.67
CA ALA A 20 8.84 -20.18 34.28
C ALA A 20 7.69 -19.18 34.47
N ASP A 21 7.98 -17.89 34.60
CA ASP A 21 6.98 -16.85 34.90
C ASP A 21 6.46 -16.15 33.63
N ARG A 22 7.18 -16.25 32.51
CA ARG A 22 6.84 -15.62 31.23
C ARG A 22 5.45 -16.00 30.70
N PRO A 23 5.00 -17.27 30.76
CA PRO A 23 3.65 -17.62 30.33
C PRO A 23 2.55 -16.89 31.11
N ALA A 24 2.78 -16.57 32.40
CA ALA A 24 1.81 -15.84 33.21
C ALA A 24 1.74 -14.33 32.85
N LEU A 25 2.83 -13.77 32.33
CA LEU A 25 2.89 -12.38 31.86
C LEU A 25 2.34 -12.19 30.43
N ALA A 26 2.26 -13.28 29.66
CA ALA A 26 1.77 -13.29 28.29
C ALA A 26 0.87 -14.51 28.01
N PRO A 27 -0.20 -14.74 28.78
CA PRO A 27 -0.99 -15.98 28.72
C PRO A 27 -1.63 -16.17 27.35
N THR A 28 -2.16 -15.09 26.75
CA THR A 28 -2.74 -15.11 25.40
C THR A 28 -1.70 -15.53 24.35
N VAL A 29 -0.46 -15.05 24.47
CA VAL A 29 0.63 -15.39 23.56
C VAL A 29 1.05 -16.85 23.76
N ALA A 30 1.22 -17.27 25.03
CA ALA A 30 1.61 -18.62 25.39
C ALA A 30 0.57 -19.66 24.95
N GLU A 31 -0.73 -19.35 25.02
CA GLU A 31 -1.80 -20.20 24.50
C GLU A 31 -1.73 -20.31 22.97
N ALA A 32 -1.45 -19.20 22.28
CA ALA A 32 -1.43 -19.14 20.82
C ALA A 32 -0.23 -19.88 20.18
N VAL A 33 0.97 -19.78 20.76
CA VAL A 33 2.19 -20.39 20.18
C VAL A 33 2.75 -21.57 20.96
N GLY A 34 2.30 -21.78 22.20
CA GLY A 34 2.88 -22.74 23.14
C GLY A 34 4.04 -22.13 23.95
N ALA A 35 4.11 -22.46 25.24
CA ALA A 35 5.12 -21.92 26.16
C ALA A 35 6.57 -22.27 25.74
N GLU A 36 6.80 -23.49 25.26
CA GLU A 36 8.12 -23.92 24.77
C GLU A 36 8.57 -23.09 23.58
N ARG A 37 7.70 -22.93 22.57
CA ARG A 37 8.01 -22.14 21.37
C ARG A 37 8.19 -20.67 21.69
N LEU A 38 7.39 -20.13 22.61
CA LEU A 38 7.57 -18.76 23.11
C LEU A 38 8.97 -18.59 23.70
N GLU A 39 9.40 -19.52 24.55
CA GLU A 39 10.71 -19.48 25.19
C GLU A 39 11.85 -19.63 24.17
N GLU A 40 11.75 -20.56 23.21
CA GLU A 40 12.72 -20.70 22.12
C GLU A 40 12.94 -19.38 21.36
N VAL A 41 11.84 -18.71 21.01
CA VAL A 41 11.86 -17.45 20.26
C VAL A 41 12.49 -16.34 21.10
N VAL A 42 12.16 -16.28 22.39
CA VAL A 42 12.74 -15.31 23.32
C VAL A 42 14.23 -15.56 23.47
N GLN A 43 14.68 -16.78 23.74
CA GLN A 43 16.10 -17.10 23.92
C GLN A 43 16.92 -16.81 22.66
N ALA A 44 16.43 -17.22 21.48
CA ALA A 44 17.10 -16.89 20.22
C ALA A 44 17.22 -15.36 19.99
N THR A 45 16.26 -14.59 20.50
CA THR A 45 16.31 -13.12 20.45
C THR A 45 17.33 -12.56 21.43
N LEU A 46 17.36 -13.08 22.67
CA LEU A 46 18.29 -12.68 23.71
C LEU A 46 19.75 -12.99 23.35
N GLU A 47 20.01 -14.18 22.83
CA GLU A 47 21.34 -14.59 22.34
C GLU A 47 21.84 -13.63 21.27
N ARG A 48 20.98 -13.26 20.32
CA ARG A 48 21.33 -12.34 19.22
C ARG A 48 21.76 -10.96 19.70
N ILE A 49 21.05 -10.41 20.69
CA ILE A 49 21.39 -9.07 21.23
C ILE A 49 22.47 -9.13 22.31
N GLY A 50 22.99 -10.31 22.68
CA GLY A 50 24.00 -10.47 23.72
C GLY A 50 23.44 -10.31 25.15
N GLY A 51 22.23 -10.81 25.39
CA GLY A 51 21.49 -10.67 26.66
C GLY A 51 20.66 -9.39 26.73
N PHE A 52 19.54 -9.39 27.45
CA PHE A 52 18.66 -8.21 27.52
C PHE A 52 19.23 -7.11 28.42
N GLU A 53 19.23 -5.86 27.94
CA GLU A 53 19.53 -4.67 28.75
C GLU A 53 18.36 -3.68 28.81
N ALA A 54 17.74 -3.37 27.67
CA ALA A 54 16.70 -2.34 27.60
C ALA A 54 15.78 -2.50 26.38
N VAL A 55 14.59 -1.88 26.49
CA VAL A 55 13.71 -1.58 25.35
C VAL A 55 13.79 -0.07 25.08
N GLU A 56 14.03 0.30 23.83
CA GLU A 56 14.06 1.69 23.36
C GLU A 56 12.88 1.95 22.41
N ASP A 57 12.28 3.13 22.49
CA ASP A 57 11.27 3.58 21.53
C ASP A 57 11.93 4.31 20.36
N SER A 58 11.63 3.88 19.13
CA SER A 58 12.20 4.46 17.91
C SER A 58 11.14 4.73 16.84
N PRO A 59 11.47 5.55 15.81
CA PRO A 59 10.59 5.73 14.65
C PRO A 59 10.25 4.44 13.92
N ASP A 60 11.12 3.42 13.97
CA ASP A 60 10.93 2.13 13.29
C ASP A 60 10.18 1.11 14.17
N GLY A 61 9.80 1.47 15.41
CA GLY A 61 9.18 0.56 16.39
C GLY A 61 9.98 0.44 17.68
N LEU A 62 9.61 -0.53 18.55
CA LEU A 62 10.40 -0.84 19.73
C LEU A 62 11.69 -1.54 19.33
N LEU A 63 12.81 -1.19 19.96
CA LEU A 63 14.11 -1.80 19.73
C LEU A 63 14.60 -2.48 21.01
N LEU A 64 14.92 -3.75 20.90
CA LEU A 64 15.61 -4.49 21.95
C LEU A 64 17.12 -4.25 21.82
N ARG A 65 17.73 -3.87 22.94
CA ARG A 65 19.17 -3.70 23.08
C ARG A 65 19.72 -4.64 24.15
N GLY A 66 20.91 -5.15 23.90
CA GLY A 66 21.67 -5.95 24.84
C GLY A 66 23.13 -5.54 24.93
N GLY A 67 23.96 -6.45 25.45
CA GLY A 67 25.41 -6.27 25.55
C GLY A 67 26.14 -6.39 24.21
N GLY A 68 25.47 -6.91 23.18
CA GLY A 68 25.99 -7.00 21.81
C GLY A 68 25.74 -5.74 20.96
N PRO A 69 26.37 -5.64 19.77
CA PRO A 69 26.17 -4.52 18.85
C PRO A 69 24.82 -4.59 18.11
N ASP A 70 24.22 -5.78 18.04
CA ASP A 70 22.98 -6.03 17.31
C ASP A 70 21.75 -5.52 18.08
N ARG A 71 20.74 -5.14 17.30
CA ARG A 71 19.43 -4.75 17.82
C ARG A 71 18.34 -5.53 17.08
N VAL A 72 17.22 -5.73 17.76
CA VAL A 72 16.06 -6.43 17.20
C VAL A 72 14.84 -5.54 17.32
N ARG A 73 14.10 -5.34 16.22
CA ARG A 73 12.79 -4.70 16.30
C ARG A 73 11.79 -5.63 16.96
N ALA A 74 10.96 -5.05 17.80
CA ALA A 74 9.92 -5.75 18.51
C ALA A 74 8.60 -4.99 18.41
N TRP A 75 7.52 -5.74 18.53
CA TRP A 75 6.17 -5.22 18.73
C TRP A 75 5.54 -5.98 19.88
N ALA A 76 4.80 -5.25 20.71
CA ALA A 76 4.02 -5.80 21.80
C ALA A 76 2.65 -5.13 21.81
N ALA A 77 1.63 -5.87 22.24
CA ALA A 77 0.32 -5.34 22.59
C ALA A 77 0.03 -5.67 24.05
N THR A 78 -0.55 -4.71 24.77
CA THR A 78 -0.80 -4.85 26.21
C THR A 78 -2.23 -4.51 26.58
N THR A 79 -2.75 -5.19 27.61
CA THR A 79 -3.92 -4.71 28.35
C THR A 79 -3.55 -3.48 29.19
N PRO A 80 -4.54 -2.70 29.69
CA PRO A 80 -4.28 -1.62 30.65
C PRO A 80 -3.55 -2.07 31.92
N ASP A 81 -3.75 -3.33 32.34
CA ASP A 81 -3.07 -3.93 33.50
C ASP A 81 -1.64 -4.38 33.19
N GLY A 82 -1.22 -4.29 31.92
CA GLY A 82 0.14 -4.57 31.45
C GLY A 82 0.41 -6.04 31.14
N GLU A 83 -0.63 -6.85 30.93
CA GLU A 83 -0.53 -8.20 30.37
C GLU A 83 -0.22 -8.12 28.88
N LEU A 84 0.71 -8.95 28.40
CA LEU A 84 1.04 -9.03 26.97
C LEU A 84 0.03 -9.91 26.22
N THR A 85 -0.71 -9.30 25.31
CA THR A 85 -1.71 -9.95 24.45
C THR A 85 -1.20 -10.21 23.05
N GLY A 86 -0.08 -9.60 22.68
CA GLY A 86 0.58 -9.81 21.40
C GLY A 86 2.07 -9.56 21.53
N LEU A 87 2.86 -10.36 20.81
CA LEU A 87 4.30 -10.28 20.81
C LEU A 87 4.85 -10.66 19.44
N LEU A 88 5.79 -9.86 18.93
CA LEU A 88 6.46 -10.12 17.66
C LEU A 88 7.90 -9.62 17.75
N PHE A 89 8.84 -10.47 17.37
CA PHE A 89 10.26 -10.11 17.24
C PHE A 89 10.71 -10.26 15.80
N GLU A 90 11.51 -9.30 15.33
CA GLU A 90 12.09 -9.38 14.01
C GLU A 90 13.17 -10.46 13.95
N HIS A 91 13.08 -11.31 12.95
CA HIS A 91 14.07 -12.36 12.76
C HIS A 91 15.39 -11.82 12.16
N ALA A 92 15.32 -10.76 11.36
CA ALA A 92 16.49 -10.15 10.73
C ALA A 92 17.23 -9.20 11.68
N PRO A 93 18.56 -9.01 11.51
CA PRO A 93 19.30 -7.96 12.20
C PRO A 93 18.70 -6.59 11.87
N TYR A 94 18.59 -5.73 12.87
CA TYR A 94 18.12 -4.37 12.64
C TYR A 94 19.12 -3.58 11.81
N ALA A 95 18.68 -3.15 10.63
CA ALA A 95 19.36 -2.13 9.85
C ALA A 95 18.48 -0.87 9.84
N PRO A 96 18.96 0.26 10.38
CA PRO A 96 18.16 1.48 10.42
C PRO A 96 17.75 1.89 9.00
N ALA A 97 16.47 2.16 8.81
CA ALA A 97 16.01 2.65 7.52
C ALA A 97 16.72 3.97 7.21
N ARG A 98 17.26 4.12 5.99
CA ARG A 98 17.70 5.44 5.53
C ARG A 98 16.49 6.37 5.58
N GLN A 99 16.53 7.37 6.46
CA GLN A 99 15.52 8.43 6.50
C GLN A 99 15.57 9.21 5.19
N VAL A 100 14.79 8.75 4.21
CA VAL A 100 14.56 9.50 2.99
C VAL A 100 13.61 10.62 3.37
N ARG A 101 14.13 11.83 3.55
CA ARG A 101 13.30 13.04 3.69
C ARG A 101 12.39 13.13 2.47
N ARG A 102 11.12 12.77 2.63
CA ARG A 102 10.14 12.94 1.57
C ARG A 102 9.91 14.43 1.39
N LEU A 103 10.07 14.90 0.15
CA LEU A 103 9.67 16.26 -0.20
C LEU A 103 8.18 16.45 0.14
N PRO A 104 7.77 17.61 0.68
CA PRO A 104 6.37 17.96 0.80
C PRO A 104 5.66 17.71 -0.52
N ALA A 105 4.44 17.14 -0.47
CA ALA A 105 3.62 16.88 -1.65
C ALA A 105 3.62 18.04 -2.68
N PRO A 106 3.42 19.33 -2.31
CA PRO A 106 3.44 20.42 -3.28
C PRO A 106 4.79 20.57 -4.00
N LEU A 107 5.92 20.33 -3.32
CA LEU A 107 7.24 20.38 -3.95
C LEU A 107 7.49 19.18 -4.86
N THR A 108 7.06 17.97 -4.46
CA THR A 108 7.09 16.81 -5.36
C THR A 108 6.27 17.06 -6.61
N TRP A 109 5.11 17.69 -6.48
CA TRP A 109 4.26 18.05 -7.61
C TRP A 109 4.84 19.14 -8.49
N ALA A 110 5.40 20.19 -7.90
CA ALA A 110 6.11 21.23 -8.66
C ALA A 110 7.25 20.59 -9.47
N PHE A 111 8.01 19.67 -8.87
CA PHE A 111 9.05 18.91 -9.54
C PHE A 111 8.53 17.96 -10.64
N LEU A 112 7.36 17.34 -10.47
CA LEU A 112 6.77 16.47 -11.49
C LEU A 112 6.13 17.25 -12.65
N LEU A 113 5.58 18.44 -12.37
CA LEU A 113 4.91 19.28 -13.36
C LEU A 113 5.88 20.23 -14.06
N SER A 114 7.03 20.55 -13.47
CA SER A 114 8.00 21.46 -14.09
C SER A 114 8.56 20.95 -15.42
N PRO A 115 8.86 19.63 -15.63
CA PRO A 115 9.32 19.15 -16.93
C PRO A 115 8.20 19.23 -17.97
N VAL A 116 6.95 19.01 -17.57
CA VAL A 116 5.77 19.15 -18.46
C VAL A 116 5.60 20.61 -18.88
N ALA A 117 5.64 21.54 -17.92
CA ALA A 117 5.55 22.97 -18.20
C ALA A 117 6.72 23.46 -19.07
N LEU A 118 7.95 23.03 -18.77
CA LEU A 118 9.15 23.37 -19.52
C LEU A 118 9.09 22.80 -20.95
N TRP A 119 8.61 21.57 -21.12
CA TRP A 119 8.42 20.94 -22.43
C TRP A 119 7.36 21.66 -23.28
N ILE A 120 6.31 22.17 -22.64
CA ILE A 120 5.31 22.99 -23.32
C ILE A 120 5.95 24.30 -23.80
N VAL A 121 6.65 25.02 -22.93
CA VAL A 121 7.15 26.36 -23.27
C VAL A 121 8.35 26.33 -24.24
N LEU A 122 9.28 25.40 -24.07
CA LEU A 122 10.52 25.39 -24.86
C LEU A 122 10.35 24.67 -26.22
N PRO A 123 10.10 23.34 -26.28
CA PRO A 123 9.87 22.64 -27.54
C PRO A 123 8.62 23.10 -28.31
N LEU A 124 7.42 23.00 -27.70
CA LEU A 124 6.18 23.20 -28.46
C LEU A 124 5.98 24.63 -28.94
N TRP A 125 6.22 25.62 -28.08
CA TRP A 125 6.14 27.02 -28.46
C TRP A 125 7.38 27.53 -29.19
N GLY A 126 8.49 26.79 -29.20
CA GLY A 126 9.73 27.11 -29.91
C GLY A 126 9.90 26.36 -31.24
N ALA A 127 8.96 25.51 -31.64
CA ALA A 127 9.06 24.74 -32.88
C ALA A 127 9.20 25.66 -34.12
N ASP A 128 10.13 25.30 -35.00
CA ASP A 128 10.45 26.01 -36.24
C ASP A 128 9.64 25.50 -37.45
N ASP A 129 9.02 24.33 -37.34
CA ASP A 129 8.22 23.71 -38.39
C ASP A 129 7.10 22.82 -37.84
N ARG A 130 6.11 22.51 -38.70
CA ARG A 130 4.90 21.75 -38.32
C ARG A 130 5.20 20.30 -37.89
N LEU A 131 6.21 19.65 -38.48
CA LEU A 131 6.53 18.24 -38.17
C LEU A 131 7.33 18.14 -36.86
N THR A 132 8.20 19.09 -36.57
CA THR A 132 8.85 19.22 -35.24
C THR A 132 7.80 19.46 -34.15
N TRP A 133 6.88 20.40 -34.37
CA TRP A 133 5.75 20.64 -33.46
C TRP A 133 4.93 19.37 -33.18
N LEU A 134 4.62 18.60 -34.22
CA LEU A 134 3.88 17.34 -34.09
C LEU A 134 4.68 16.29 -33.29
N GLY A 135 6.00 16.20 -33.52
CA GLY A 135 6.90 15.36 -32.74
C GLY A 135 6.90 15.71 -31.26
N ASP A 136 7.02 17.00 -30.92
CA ASP A 136 7.01 17.49 -29.55
C ASP A 136 5.66 17.27 -28.86
N LEU A 137 4.56 17.36 -29.60
CA LEU A 137 3.23 17.02 -29.11
C LEU A 137 3.12 15.53 -28.78
N CYS A 138 3.69 14.66 -29.60
CA CYS A 138 3.77 13.22 -29.32
C CYS A 138 4.62 12.94 -28.06
N VAL A 139 5.73 13.65 -27.85
CA VAL A 139 6.53 13.51 -26.61
C VAL A 139 5.70 13.94 -25.39
N LEU A 140 5.01 15.08 -25.45
CA LEU A 140 4.13 15.53 -24.37
C LEU A 140 3.04 14.49 -24.07
N ALA A 141 2.41 13.93 -25.11
CA ALA A 141 1.42 12.87 -24.96
C ALA A 141 2.03 11.62 -24.29
N ALA A 142 3.25 11.22 -24.67
CA ALA A 142 3.96 10.10 -24.06
C ALA A 142 4.19 10.33 -22.55
N LEU A 143 4.65 11.54 -22.17
CA LEU A 143 4.83 11.93 -20.76
C LEU A 143 3.52 11.86 -19.97
N LEU A 144 2.42 12.36 -20.54
CA LEU A 144 1.10 12.29 -19.91
C LEU A 144 0.58 10.84 -19.78
N VAL A 145 0.82 9.99 -20.77
CA VAL A 145 0.49 8.56 -20.72
C VAL A 145 1.27 7.86 -19.61
N LEU A 146 2.58 8.11 -19.49
CA LEU A 146 3.42 7.53 -18.44
C LEU A 146 3.01 8.04 -17.06
N ALA A 147 2.83 9.35 -16.89
CA ALA A 147 2.41 9.97 -15.64
C ALA A 147 1.03 9.45 -15.20
N GLY A 148 0.05 9.38 -16.10
CA GLY A 148 -1.26 8.80 -15.81
C GLY A 148 -1.23 7.27 -15.62
N GLY A 149 -0.36 6.58 -16.34
CA GLY A 149 -0.16 5.13 -16.33
C GLY A 149 0.38 4.60 -15.01
N TRP A 150 1.43 5.23 -14.50
CA TRP A 150 2.02 4.94 -13.18
C TRP A 150 1.25 5.57 -12.01
N GLY A 151 0.07 6.13 -12.27
CA GLY A 151 -0.85 6.63 -11.26
C GLY A 151 -0.42 7.98 -10.68
N ALA A 152 -0.40 9.02 -11.52
CA ALA A 152 -0.17 10.43 -11.16
C ALA A 152 -0.75 10.76 -9.76
N PRO A 153 0.03 11.44 -8.89
CA PRO A 153 0.02 11.19 -7.46
C PRO A 153 -1.37 11.19 -6.87
N ALA A 154 -1.72 10.05 -6.29
CA ALA A 154 -3.04 9.78 -5.76
C ALA A 154 -3.44 10.76 -4.63
N GLN A 155 -2.53 11.63 -4.16
CA GLN A 155 -2.74 12.53 -3.04
C GLN A 155 -3.37 13.89 -3.38
N GLN A 156 -3.64 14.24 -4.65
CA GLN A 156 -4.39 15.47 -4.96
C GLN A 156 -5.88 15.24 -5.16
N PRO A 157 -6.72 16.23 -4.80
CA PRO A 157 -8.11 16.30 -5.25
C PRO A 157 -8.18 16.14 -6.77
N ARG A 158 -9.22 15.45 -7.25
CA ARG A 158 -9.37 15.14 -8.67
C ARG A 158 -9.43 16.43 -9.51
N THR A 159 -9.97 17.50 -8.93
CA THR A 159 -10.14 18.82 -9.56
C THR A 159 -8.82 19.55 -9.87
N PRO A 160 -7.94 19.91 -8.93
CA PRO A 160 -6.66 20.56 -9.21
C PRO A 160 -5.77 19.72 -10.12
N ARG A 161 -5.74 18.39 -9.96
CA ARG A 161 -5.04 17.50 -10.91
C ARG A 161 -5.62 17.63 -12.32
N ARG A 162 -6.95 17.57 -12.46
CA ARG A 162 -7.62 17.75 -13.75
C ARG A 162 -7.34 19.13 -14.32
N LEU A 163 -7.47 20.19 -13.53
CA LEU A 163 -7.19 21.56 -13.97
C LEU A 163 -5.75 21.73 -14.42
N ALA A 164 -4.76 21.20 -13.71
CA ALA A 164 -3.37 21.27 -14.11
C ALA A 164 -3.10 20.53 -15.43
N VAL A 165 -3.63 19.31 -15.58
CA VAL A 165 -3.50 18.54 -16.83
C VAL A 165 -4.25 19.23 -17.97
N THR A 166 -5.47 19.71 -17.73
CA THR A 166 -6.28 20.44 -18.71
C THR A 166 -5.59 21.73 -19.13
N ALA A 167 -5.03 22.49 -18.20
CA ALA A 167 -4.27 23.70 -18.49
C ALA A 167 -3.02 23.37 -19.32
N ALA A 168 -2.27 22.34 -18.94
CA ALA A 168 -1.10 21.89 -19.70
C ALA A 168 -1.47 21.51 -21.15
N VAL A 169 -2.53 20.72 -21.33
CA VAL A 169 -3.02 20.33 -22.66
C VAL A 169 -3.56 21.53 -23.43
N ALA A 170 -4.30 22.44 -22.78
CA ALA A 170 -4.84 23.64 -23.42
C ALA A 170 -3.71 24.58 -23.89
N THR A 171 -2.69 24.81 -23.06
CA THR A 171 -1.52 25.62 -23.43
C THR A 171 -0.70 24.97 -24.55
N ALA A 172 -0.59 23.64 -24.55
CA ALA A 172 0.03 22.92 -25.65
C ALA A 172 -0.77 23.09 -26.95
N LEU A 173 -2.08 22.92 -26.92
CA LEU A 173 -2.94 23.09 -28.10
C LEU A 173 -3.00 24.55 -28.57
N ALA A 174 -2.92 25.53 -27.67
CA ALA A 174 -2.89 26.94 -28.01
C ALA A 174 -1.67 27.32 -28.87
N SER A 175 -0.54 26.60 -28.73
CA SER A 175 0.63 26.79 -29.59
C SER A 175 0.33 26.53 -31.08
N ALA A 176 -0.75 25.80 -31.39
CA ALA A 176 -1.20 25.54 -32.76
C ALA A 176 -1.56 26.82 -33.53
N VAL A 177 -1.80 27.95 -32.85
CA VAL A 177 -2.00 29.26 -33.48
C VAL A 177 -0.84 29.66 -34.40
N ARG A 178 0.38 29.14 -34.15
CA ARG A 178 1.57 29.40 -34.98
C ARG A 178 1.61 28.56 -36.26
N LEU A 179 0.85 27.45 -36.34
CA LEU A 179 0.94 26.49 -37.47
C LEU A 179 0.72 27.11 -38.87
N PRO A 180 -0.16 28.12 -39.07
CA PRO A 180 -0.31 28.77 -40.37
C PRO A 180 1.00 29.37 -40.89
N ASP A 181 1.79 29.97 -39.99
CA ASP A 181 3.04 30.68 -40.31
C ASP A 181 4.26 29.74 -40.34
N LEU A 182 4.13 28.53 -39.81
CA LEU A 182 5.22 27.55 -39.80
C LEU A 182 5.33 26.82 -41.15
N PRO A 183 6.55 26.63 -41.68
CA PRO A 183 6.77 25.72 -42.80
C PRO A 183 6.44 24.28 -42.40
N THR A 184 6.11 23.44 -43.38
CA THR A 184 5.79 22.02 -43.13
C THR A 184 7.00 21.24 -42.60
N GLY A 185 8.24 21.70 -42.85
CA GLY A 185 9.46 20.96 -42.46
C GLY A 185 9.63 19.65 -43.23
N SER A 186 10.72 18.94 -42.98
CA SER A 186 10.90 17.55 -43.43
C SER A 186 10.65 16.58 -42.27
N PRO A 187 10.28 15.31 -42.53
CA PRO A 187 10.14 14.30 -41.48
C PRO A 187 11.49 14.12 -40.77
N GLY A 188 11.65 14.81 -39.65
CA GLY A 188 12.88 14.88 -38.91
C GLY A 188 12.94 13.89 -37.76
N VAL A 189 14.12 13.81 -37.16
CA VAL A 189 14.39 13.09 -35.91
C VAL A 189 13.32 13.35 -34.82
N PRO A 190 12.83 14.58 -34.58
CA PRO A 190 11.83 14.85 -33.54
C PRO A 190 10.51 14.09 -33.73
N LEU A 191 9.99 14.00 -34.95
CA LEU A 191 8.71 13.32 -35.23
C LEU A 191 8.82 11.81 -35.03
N VAL A 192 9.93 11.21 -35.49
CA VAL A 192 10.20 9.78 -35.32
C VAL A 192 10.37 9.43 -33.85
N LEU A 193 11.19 10.20 -33.11
CA LEU A 193 11.40 10.00 -31.68
C LEU A 193 10.11 10.20 -30.89
N GLY A 194 9.37 11.28 -31.13
CA GLY A 194 8.12 11.57 -30.44
C GLY A 194 7.07 10.48 -30.64
N THR A 195 6.87 10.06 -31.89
CA THR A 195 5.93 8.97 -32.23
C THR A 195 6.37 7.64 -31.60
N GLY A 196 7.66 7.31 -31.67
CA GLY A 196 8.21 6.11 -31.06
C GLY A 196 8.05 6.09 -29.54
N LEU A 197 8.31 7.21 -28.87
CA LEU A 197 8.11 7.37 -27.42
C LEU A 197 6.64 7.22 -27.03
N LEU A 198 5.72 7.81 -27.79
CA LEU A 198 4.28 7.69 -27.54
C LEU A 198 3.80 6.25 -27.67
N LEU A 199 4.15 5.58 -28.78
CA LEU A 199 3.79 4.18 -29.00
C LEU A 199 4.39 3.27 -27.92
N GLY A 200 5.66 3.50 -27.57
CA GLY A 200 6.34 2.78 -26.49
C GLY A 200 5.66 2.98 -25.14
N ALA A 201 5.31 4.22 -24.79
CA ALA A 201 4.60 4.55 -23.55
C ALA A 201 3.22 3.87 -23.48
N VAL A 202 2.44 3.94 -24.56
CA VAL A 202 1.12 3.31 -24.65
C VAL A 202 1.24 1.78 -24.55
N ALA A 203 2.19 1.18 -25.27
CA ALA A 203 2.44 -0.26 -25.22
C ALA A 203 2.85 -0.71 -23.82
N LEU A 204 3.77 0.03 -23.18
CA LEU A 204 4.27 -0.28 -21.84
C LEU A 204 3.18 -0.20 -20.77
N VAL A 205 2.39 0.89 -20.76
CA VAL A 205 1.27 1.04 -19.82
C VAL A 205 0.19 -0.02 -20.07
N THR A 206 -0.09 -0.32 -21.35
CA THR A 206 -1.06 -1.36 -21.71
C THR A 206 -0.58 -2.74 -21.26
N TYR A 207 0.69 -3.07 -21.49
CA TYR A 207 1.33 -4.29 -21.01
C TYR A 207 1.22 -4.41 -19.49
N ALA A 208 1.61 -3.37 -18.75
CA ALA A 208 1.55 -3.35 -17.29
C ALA A 208 0.12 -3.55 -16.76
N ARG A 209 -0.89 -2.92 -17.38
CA ARG A 209 -2.31 -3.02 -16.97
C ARG A 209 -2.99 -4.31 -17.38
N ARG A 210 -2.56 -4.93 -18.49
CA ARG A 210 -3.10 -6.20 -19.01
C ARG A 210 -2.35 -7.42 -18.51
N TYR A 211 -1.25 -7.23 -17.78
CA TYR A 211 -0.42 -8.29 -17.24
C TYR A 211 -1.27 -9.35 -16.50
N ARG A 212 -1.03 -10.62 -16.84
CA ARG A 212 -1.50 -11.79 -16.09
C ARG A 212 -0.28 -12.37 -15.39
N TRP A 213 -0.43 -12.77 -14.14
CA TRP A 213 0.64 -13.48 -13.44
C TRP A 213 0.88 -14.89 -13.99
N GLY A 214 0.03 -15.37 -14.91
CA GLY A 214 0.10 -16.72 -15.47
C GLY A 214 -0.39 -17.80 -14.49
N MET A 215 -0.91 -17.36 -13.34
CA MET A 215 -1.45 -18.18 -12.28
C MET A 215 -2.92 -18.54 -12.54
N SER A 216 -3.41 -19.59 -11.88
CA SER A 216 -4.83 -19.91 -11.82
C SER A 216 -5.63 -18.68 -11.39
N LEU A 217 -6.82 -18.50 -11.99
CA LEU A 217 -7.76 -17.49 -11.53
C LEU A 217 -8.27 -17.88 -10.14
N SER A 218 -8.55 -16.86 -9.31
CA SER A 218 -9.35 -17.06 -8.13
C SER A 218 -10.73 -17.60 -8.52
N ARG A 219 -11.42 -18.25 -7.59
CA ARG A 219 -12.87 -18.40 -7.71
C ARG A 219 -13.51 -17.02 -7.82
N PRO A 220 -14.64 -16.89 -8.55
CA PRO A 220 -15.32 -15.61 -8.68
C PRO A 220 -15.72 -15.06 -7.30
N LEU A 221 -15.20 -13.88 -6.98
CA LEU A 221 -15.48 -13.15 -5.75
C LEU A 221 -16.61 -12.13 -5.97
N ARG A 222 -17.24 -11.68 -4.90
CA ARG A 222 -18.01 -10.44 -4.85
C ARG A 222 -17.09 -9.31 -4.39
N PHE A 223 -17.19 -8.13 -5.00
CA PHE A 223 -16.34 -7.01 -4.59
C PHE A 223 -16.68 -6.59 -3.15
N PRO A 224 -15.70 -6.53 -2.22
CA PRO A 224 -15.97 -6.48 -0.78
C PRO A 224 -16.34 -5.09 -0.25
N LEU A 225 -16.51 -4.10 -1.13
CA LEU A 225 -16.67 -2.69 -0.76
C LEU A 225 -17.81 -2.04 -1.54
N ASP A 226 -18.47 -1.07 -0.93
CA ASP A 226 -19.51 -0.24 -1.57
C ASP A 226 -19.00 1.20 -1.81
N GLY A 227 -19.43 1.82 -2.92
CA GLY A 227 -19.09 3.19 -3.28
C GLY A 227 -17.98 3.32 -4.33
N THR A 228 -17.21 4.41 -4.27
CA THR A 228 -16.16 4.72 -5.26
C THR A 228 -14.78 4.41 -4.72
N TRP A 229 -14.08 3.50 -5.39
CA TRP A 229 -12.77 3.00 -4.99
C TRP A 229 -11.74 3.19 -6.10
N TYR A 230 -10.49 3.39 -5.72
CA TYR A 230 -9.36 3.51 -6.62
C TYR A 230 -8.36 2.41 -6.33
N VAL A 231 -7.88 1.74 -7.39
CA VAL A 231 -6.82 0.75 -7.29
C VAL A 231 -5.49 1.50 -7.22
N LEU A 232 -4.91 1.58 -6.01
CA LEU A 232 -3.60 2.20 -5.78
C LEU A 232 -2.47 1.27 -6.21
N GLN A 233 -2.60 -0.01 -5.91
CA GLN A 233 -1.68 -1.07 -6.30
C GLN A 233 -2.47 -2.19 -6.95
N GLY A 234 -1.97 -2.70 -8.07
CA GLY A 234 -2.63 -3.74 -8.86
C GLY A 234 -2.10 -3.76 -10.30
N GLY A 235 -2.30 -4.88 -11.00
CA GLY A 235 -1.72 -5.13 -12.31
C GLY A 235 -0.33 -5.79 -12.22
N GLY A 236 0.49 -5.60 -13.26
CA GLY A 236 1.79 -6.26 -13.40
C GLY A 236 2.94 -5.64 -12.61
N ALA A 237 4.11 -6.29 -12.67
CA ALA A 237 5.30 -5.97 -11.89
C ALA A 237 5.80 -4.52 -12.00
N LEU A 238 5.49 -3.83 -13.11
CA LEU A 238 5.88 -2.45 -13.34
C LEU A 238 5.08 -1.43 -12.51
N ILE A 239 3.85 -1.78 -12.11
CA ILE A 239 2.88 -0.86 -11.49
C ILE A 239 2.31 -1.37 -10.17
N ASN A 240 2.73 -2.56 -9.73
CA ASN A 240 2.29 -3.20 -8.49
C ASN A 240 3.51 -3.61 -7.66
N HIS A 241 3.65 -3.03 -6.46
CA HIS A 241 4.79 -3.34 -5.59
C HIS A 241 4.74 -4.75 -4.98
N HIS A 242 3.55 -5.34 -4.85
CA HIS A 242 3.33 -6.70 -4.34
C HIS A 242 3.94 -7.80 -5.22
N ALA A 243 4.27 -7.46 -6.46
CA ALA A 243 4.90 -8.33 -7.46
C ALA A 243 6.12 -9.14 -6.97
N ARG A 244 6.86 -8.59 -6.00
CA ARG A 244 8.10 -9.18 -5.50
C ARG A 244 7.87 -10.32 -4.50
N VAL A 245 6.70 -10.38 -3.88
CA VAL A 245 6.35 -11.41 -2.89
C VAL A 245 5.43 -12.43 -3.58
N PRO A 246 5.86 -13.69 -3.78
CA PRO A 246 5.10 -14.68 -4.56
C PRO A 246 3.63 -14.83 -4.15
N GLU A 247 3.36 -14.86 -2.85
CA GLU A 247 2.02 -15.04 -2.27
C GLU A 247 1.11 -13.82 -2.48
N GLN A 248 1.69 -12.62 -2.63
CA GLN A 248 0.96 -11.37 -2.87
C GLN A 248 0.91 -11.00 -4.37
N ARG A 249 1.38 -11.87 -5.27
CA ARG A 249 1.25 -11.62 -6.71
C ARG A 249 -0.23 -11.59 -7.09
N GLY A 250 -0.71 -10.45 -7.56
CA GLY A 250 -2.15 -10.24 -7.81
C GLY A 250 -2.89 -9.51 -6.69
N ALA A 251 -2.21 -9.22 -5.58
CA ALA A 251 -2.74 -8.37 -4.53
C ALA A 251 -3.06 -6.97 -5.04
N VAL A 252 -4.11 -6.40 -4.47
CA VAL A 252 -4.59 -5.06 -4.75
C VAL A 252 -4.73 -4.26 -3.47
N ASP A 253 -4.35 -2.99 -3.56
CA ASP A 253 -4.61 -2.01 -2.50
C ASP A 253 -5.68 -1.04 -2.99
N LEU A 254 -6.81 -1.05 -2.28
CA LEU A 254 -8.02 -0.32 -2.63
C LEU A 254 -8.22 0.85 -1.67
N VAL A 255 -8.33 2.05 -2.24
CA VAL A 255 -8.45 3.30 -1.47
C VAL A 255 -9.76 3.98 -1.81
N GLY A 256 -10.43 4.52 -0.79
CA GLY A 256 -11.67 5.26 -0.97
C GLY A 256 -11.43 6.61 -1.65
N LEU A 257 -12.39 7.03 -2.48
CA LEU A 257 -12.42 8.39 -3.03
C LEU A 257 -13.64 9.15 -2.47
N GLY A 258 -13.39 10.34 -1.93
CA GLY A 258 -14.44 11.27 -1.53
C GLY A 258 -15.16 11.90 -2.75
N PRO A 259 -16.16 12.76 -2.51
CA PRO A 259 -16.99 13.34 -3.57
C PRO A 259 -16.20 14.11 -4.65
N LEU A 260 -15.13 14.78 -4.26
CA LEU A 260 -14.22 15.52 -5.16
C LEU A 260 -13.15 14.62 -5.79
N GLY A 261 -13.24 13.31 -5.59
CA GLY A 261 -12.25 12.32 -6.00
C GLY A 261 -10.89 12.47 -5.33
N THR A 262 -10.84 13.11 -4.16
CA THR A 262 -9.73 13.08 -3.20
C THR A 262 -9.71 11.76 -2.44
N ARG A 263 -8.54 11.33 -1.95
CA ARG A 263 -8.49 10.25 -0.95
C ARG A 263 -8.39 10.75 0.47
N THR A 264 -7.95 12.00 0.65
CA THR A 264 -7.78 12.65 1.94
C THR A 264 -8.55 13.97 1.96
N GLY A 265 -9.19 14.26 3.08
CA GLY A 265 -9.63 15.59 3.47
C GLY A 265 -8.52 16.36 4.19
N PRO A 266 -8.83 17.53 4.78
CA PRO A 266 -7.93 18.24 5.67
C PRO A 266 -7.58 17.38 6.89
N GLY A 267 -6.30 17.35 7.28
CA GLY A 267 -5.81 16.59 8.43
C GLY A 267 -4.69 15.62 8.07
N ARG A 268 -4.13 14.96 9.09
CA ARG A 268 -3.05 13.96 8.94
C ARG A 268 -3.37 12.62 9.61
N ASP A 269 -4.48 12.54 10.33
CA ASP A 269 -4.91 11.31 11.00
C ASP A 269 -5.65 10.39 10.03
N ALA A 270 -5.80 9.12 10.41
CA ALA A 270 -6.45 8.10 9.59
C ALA A 270 -7.90 8.49 9.21
N SER A 271 -8.62 9.16 10.10
CA SER A 271 -10.00 9.64 9.87
C SER A 271 -10.12 10.70 8.76
N ALA A 272 -9.03 11.35 8.38
CA ALA A 272 -9.03 12.28 7.23
C ALA A 272 -9.13 11.53 5.89
N TYR A 273 -8.89 10.22 5.84
CA TYR A 273 -8.91 9.44 4.61
C TYR A 273 -10.32 8.93 4.31
N ALA A 274 -10.76 9.09 3.07
CA ALA A 274 -12.06 8.64 2.58
C ALA A 274 -12.26 7.12 2.66
N ALA A 275 -11.16 6.36 2.78
CA ALA A 275 -11.20 4.92 2.96
C ALA A 275 -11.49 4.50 4.40
N TYR A 276 -11.06 5.28 5.39
CA TYR A 276 -11.07 4.87 6.79
C TYR A 276 -12.50 4.71 7.33
N GLY A 277 -12.75 3.65 8.10
CA GLY A 277 -14.07 3.35 8.66
C GLY A 277 -15.10 2.84 7.65
N ARG A 278 -14.72 2.63 6.38
CA ARG A 278 -15.63 2.06 5.37
C ARG A 278 -15.79 0.56 5.60
N ALA A 279 -17.03 0.08 5.56
CA ALA A 279 -17.35 -1.34 5.75
C ALA A 279 -16.65 -2.23 4.72
N VAL A 280 -16.18 -3.39 5.19
CA VAL A 280 -15.56 -4.47 4.42
C VAL A 280 -16.41 -5.71 4.56
N HIS A 281 -16.93 -6.22 3.45
CA HIS A 281 -17.80 -7.38 3.42
C HIS A 281 -17.07 -8.62 2.89
N ALA A 282 -17.51 -9.79 3.30
CA ALA A 282 -16.96 -11.07 2.86
C ALA A 282 -17.10 -11.20 1.33
N PRO A 283 -15.98 -11.34 0.59
CA PRO A 283 -16.03 -11.46 -0.87
C PRO A 283 -16.49 -12.83 -1.34
N CYS A 284 -16.57 -13.81 -0.45
CA CYS A 284 -16.98 -15.18 -0.74
C CYS A 284 -17.50 -15.85 0.53
N ASP A 285 -18.15 -17.00 0.36
CA ASP A 285 -18.41 -17.94 1.43
C ASP A 285 -17.09 -18.61 1.81
N GLY A 286 -16.88 -18.85 3.11
CA GLY A 286 -15.66 -19.50 3.56
C GLY A 286 -15.58 -19.66 5.07
N ARG A 287 -14.56 -20.39 5.51
CA ARG A 287 -14.20 -20.52 6.92
C ARG A 287 -13.11 -19.51 7.27
N VAL A 288 -13.27 -18.79 8.38
CA VAL A 288 -12.23 -17.90 8.88
C VAL A 288 -11.07 -18.75 9.41
N VAL A 289 -9.91 -18.66 8.77
CA VAL A 289 -8.69 -19.38 9.21
C VAL A 289 -7.78 -18.51 10.06
N SER A 290 -7.87 -17.19 9.93
CA SER A 290 -7.20 -16.23 10.78
C SER A 290 -8.00 -14.94 10.87
N ALA A 291 -8.08 -14.35 12.06
CA ALA A 291 -8.65 -13.03 12.27
C ALA A 291 -7.93 -12.33 13.41
N ALA A 292 -7.63 -11.04 13.22
CA ALA A 292 -7.04 -10.18 14.25
C ALA A 292 -7.71 -8.81 14.21
N GLY A 293 -8.03 -8.24 15.38
CA GLY A 293 -8.76 -6.96 15.49
C GLY A 293 -8.21 -5.98 16.52
N ALA A 294 -7.12 -6.29 17.21
CA ALA A 294 -6.61 -5.51 18.34
C ALA A 294 -5.35 -4.68 18.02
N VAL A 295 -4.75 -4.82 16.83
CA VAL A 295 -3.56 -4.06 16.44
C VAL A 295 -3.95 -2.61 16.21
N GLY A 296 -3.33 -1.68 16.94
CA GLY A 296 -3.58 -0.24 16.80
C GLY A 296 -3.24 0.29 15.40
N ASP A 297 -3.97 1.32 14.96
CA ASP A 297 -3.65 2.02 13.71
C ASP A 297 -2.33 2.79 13.83
N GLN A 298 -1.58 2.81 12.74
CA GLN A 298 -0.43 3.70 12.61
C GLN A 298 -0.87 5.09 12.15
N ARG A 299 -0.07 6.11 12.44
CA ARG A 299 -0.27 7.43 11.83
C ARG A 299 0.04 7.33 10.32
N PRO A 300 -0.83 7.82 9.44
CA PRO A 300 -0.57 7.81 8.01
C PRO A 300 0.79 8.44 7.66
N GLY A 301 1.59 7.74 6.85
CA GLY A 301 2.94 8.12 6.48
C GLY A 301 4.06 7.59 7.39
N GLU A 302 3.72 7.08 8.58
CA GLU A 302 4.65 6.36 9.46
C GLU A 302 4.53 4.84 9.21
N ILE A 303 5.66 4.12 9.28
CA ILE A 303 5.70 2.66 9.20
C ILE A 303 6.60 2.16 10.33
N ARG A 304 5.98 1.91 11.48
CA ARG A 304 6.59 1.28 12.64
C ARG A 304 6.44 -0.24 12.54
N TYR A 305 7.36 -0.98 13.14
CA TYR A 305 7.34 -2.43 13.19
C TYR A 305 6.10 -2.95 13.93
N GLN A 306 5.28 -3.72 13.21
CA GLN A 306 4.02 -4.32 13.64
C GLN A 306 3.76 -5.59 12.80
N PRO A 307 2.80 -6.44 13.17
CA PRO A 307 2.35 -7.54 12.32
C PRO A 307 2.02 -7.06 10.90
N LEU A 308 2.55 -7.73 9.87
CA LEU A 308 2.53 -7.28 8.47
C LEU A 308 1.12 -6.91 7.99
N TYR A 309 0.16 -7.81 8.20
CA TYR A 309 -1.23 -7.64 7.78
C TYR A 309 -2.07 -6.79 8.76
N GLY A 310 -1.52 -6.42 9.92
CA GLY A 310 -2.26 -5.74 10.99
C GLY A 310 -3.51 -6.52 11.39
N ASN A 311 -4.62 -5.78 11.57
CA ASN A 311 -5.93 -6.40 11.72
C ASN A 311 -6.40 -6.95 10.37
N HIS A 312 -6.92 -8.16 10.36
CA HIS A 312 -7.19 -8.89 9.13
C HIS A 312 -8.28 -9.94 9.33
N VAL A 313 -8.79 -10.43 8.20
CA VAL A 313 -9.62 -11.64 8.10
C VAL A 313 -9.15 -12.45 6.90
N PHE A 314 -8.76 -13.70 7.14
CA PHE A 314 -8.37 -14.66 6.11
C PHE A 314 -9.45 -15.74 6.00
N LEU A 315 -9.95 -15.94 4.78
CA LEU A 315 -11.03 -16.87 4.48
C LEU A 315 -10.51 -18.04 3.65
N ASP A 316 -10.73 -19.25 4.14
CA ASP A 316 -10.55 -20.46 3.36
C ASP A 316 -11.85 -20.82 2.63
N THR A 317 -11.76 -20.88 1.31
CA THR A 317 -12.86 -21.24 0.40
C THR A 317 -12.94 -22.75 0.11
N GLY A 318 -12.01 -23.54 0.68
CA GLY A 318 -11.74 -24.94 0.35
C GLY A 318 -10.81 -25.12 -0.86
N HIS A 319 -10.41 -24.03 -1.53
CA HIS A 319 -9.56 -24.06 -2.73
C HIS A 319 -8.42 -23.05 -2.71
N GLU A 320 -8.59 -21.96 -1.98
CA GLU A 320 -7.65 -20.85 -1.88
C GLU A 320 -7.97 -20.03 -0.64
N ILE A 321 -6.96 -19.31 -0.14
CA ILE A 321 -7.09 -18.41 0.99
C ILE A 321 -7.25 -16.99 0.46
N VAL A 322 -8.38 -16.34 0.79
CA VAL A 322 -8.63 -14.93 0.50
C VAL A 322 -8.25 -14.09 1.71
N LYS A 323 -7.33 -13.15 1.54
CA LYS A 323 -6.80 -12.31 2.63
C LYS A 323 -7.30 -10.88 2.50
N LEU A 324 -7.90 -10.37 3.57
CA LEU A 324 -8.32 -8.98 3.74
C LEU A 324 -7.56 -8.40 4.93
N ALA A 325 -6.83 -7.30 4.74
CA ALA A 325 -5.91 -6.77 5.75
C ALA A 325 -5.99 -5.26 5.93
N HIS A 326 -5.26 -4.76 6.94
CA HIS A 326 -5.25 -3.37 7.40
C HIS A 326 -6.60 -2.86 7.90
N LEU A 327 -7.36 -3.73 8.58
CA LEU A 327 -8.67 -3.40 9.14
C LEU A 327 -8.54 -2.47 10.37
N ARG A 328 -9.62 -1.77 10.68
CA ARG A 328 -9.69 -0.81 11.78
C ARG A 328 -9.70 -1.54 13.13
N PRO A 329 -8.92 -1.09 14.14
CA PRO A 329 -8.92 -1.67 15.48
C PRO A 329 -10.34 -1.72 16.05
N GLY A 330 -10.70 -2.85 16.65
CA GLY A 330 -12.01 -3.09 17.25
C GLY A 330 -13.16 -3.28 16.25
N SER A 331 -12.92 -3.24 14.94
CA SER A 331 -13.98 -3.39 13.92
C SER A 331 -14.22 -4.83 13.47
N VAL A 332 -13.25 -5.74 13.67
CA VAL A 332 -13.34 -7.12 13.16
C VAL A 332 -14.45 -7.88 13.88
N THR A 333 -15.41 -8.40 13.11
CA THR A 333 -16.67 -8.98 13.61
C THR A 333 -16.67 -10.50 13.73
N VAL A 334 -15.57 -11.15 13.33
CA VAL A 334 -15.45 -12.61 13.21
C VAL A 334 -14.21 -13.12 13.94
N ARG A 335 -14.19 -14.42 14.23
CA ARG A 335 -13.11 -15.13 14.92
C ARG A 335 -12.64 -16.34 14.10
N PRO A 336 -11.41 -16.84 14.32
CA PRO A 336 -10.96 -18.09 13.71
C PRO A 336 -11.96 -19.22 13.99
N GLY A 337 -12.34 -19.94 12.94
CA GLY A 337 -13.33 -21.03 13.00
C GLY A 337 -14.72 -20.66 12.52
N ASP A 338 -15.08 -19.38 12.49
CA ASP A 338 -16.40 -18.94 12.02
C ASP A 338 -16.62 -19.30 10.53
N ILE A 339 -17.87 -19.60 10.17
CA ILE A 339 -18.30 -19.72 8.78
C ILE A 339 -18.97 -18.42 8.37
N VAL A 340 -18.47 -17.79 7.31
CA VAL A 340 -19.02 -16.54 6.79
C VAL A 340 -19.74 -16.76 5.46
N ARG A 341 -20.73 -15.90 5.19
CA ARG A 341 -21.43 -15.85 3.90
C ARG A 341 -21.03 -14.61 3.12
N THR A 342 -21.03 -14.74 1.80
CA THR A 342 -20.74 -13.63 0.87
C THR A 342 -21.61 -12.43 1.20
N GLY A 343 -20.99 -11.26 1.41
CA GLY A 343 -21.67 -10.03 1.79
C GLY A 343 -21.81 -9.79 3.29
N GLN A 344 -21.43 -10.74 4.15
CA GLN A 344 -21.39 -10.55 5.59
C GLN A 344 -20.35 -9.49 5.98
N LEU A 345 -20.68 -8.59 6.91
CA LEU A 345 -19.74 -7.62 7.44
C LEU A 345 -18.58 -8.34 8.16
N LEU A 346 -17.35 -8.04 7.78
CA LEU A 346 -16.12 -8.55 8.39
C LEU A 346 -15.43 -7.51 9.28
N GLY A 347 -15.63 -6.23 8.99
CA GLY A 347 -15.08 -5.12 9.74
C GLY A 347 -15.03 -3.85 8.89
N GLU A 348 -14.13 -2.95 9.24
CA GLU A 348 -13.97 -1.66 8.56
C GLU A 348 -12.52 -1.46 8.10
N VAL A 349 -12.32 -0.68 7.03
CA VAL A 349 -10.99 -0.30 6.56
C VAL A 349 -10.30 0.56 7.63
N GLY A 350 -9.06 0.19 7.97
CA GLY A 350 -8.23 0.88 8.95
C GLY A 350 -6.88 1.31 8.38
N ASN A 351 -5.90 1.40 9.27
CA ASN A 351 -4.50 1.70 8.98
C ASN A 351 -3.54 0.91 9.91
N SER A 352 -3.90 -0.30 10.30
CA SER A 352 -3.09 -1.18 11.15
C SER A 352 -2.08 -2.00 10.34
N GLY A 353 -0.96 -2.38 10.95
CA GLY A 353 0.08 -3.18 10.28
C GLY A 353 0.95 -2.38 9.32
N ASN A 354 1.54 -3.02 8.33
CA ASN A 354 2.50 -2.38 7.41
C ASN A 354 1.77 -1.60 6.29
N THR A 355 1.30 -0.40 6.60
CA THR A 355 0.52 0.44 5.68
C THR A 355 1.02 1.88 5.71
N THR A 356 1.05 2.52 4.53
CA THR A 356 1.37 3.95 4.42
C THR A 356 0.18 4.88 4.62
N GLU A 357 -1.03 4.38 4.42
CA GLU A 357 -2.27 5.17 4.46
C GLU A 357 -3.50 4.26 4.43
N PRO A 358 -4.66 4.68 4.99
CA PRO A 358 -5.86 3.87 5.03
C PRO A 358 -6.27 3.28 3.67
N HIS A 359 -6.34 1.94 3.60
CA HIS A 359 -6.70 1.18 2.41
C HIS A 359 -7.11 -0.25 2.78
N LEU A 360 -7.87 -0.92 1.90
CA LEU A 360 -8.05 -2.37 1.98
C LEU A 360 -6.98 -3.05 1.13
N HIS A 361 -6.16 -3.89 1.73
CA HIS A 361 -5.37 -4.87 1.00
C HIS A 361 -6.19 -6.14 0.78
N LEU A 362 -6.26 -6.62 -0.46
CA LEU A 362 -7.00 -7.81 -0.86
C LEU A 362 -6.16 -8.67 -1.80
N HIS A 363 -6.02 -9.95 -1.47
CA HIS A 363 -5.50 -10.94 -2.41
C HIS A 363 -6.11 -12.32 -2.17
N ALA A 364 -5.87 -13.24 -3.10
CA ALA A 364 -6.13 -14.65 -2.94
C ALA A 364 -4.85 -15.42 -3.27
N GLU A 365 -4.58 -16.49 -2.54
CA GLU A 365 -3.41 -17.34 -2.76
C GLU A 365 -3.75 -18.82 -2.67
N ARG A 366 -2.94 -19.63 -3.34
CA ARG A 366 -2.97 -21.09 -3.27
C ARG A 366 -1.54 -21.59 -3.23
N ASP A 367 -1.22 -22.42 -2.24
CA ASP A 367 0.10 -23.03 -2.07
C ASP A 367 1.25 -22.01 -2.07
N GLY A 368 1.04 -20.86 -1.41
CA GLY A 368 2.02 -19.77 -1.31
C GLY A 368 2.20 -18.95 -2.59
N VAL A 369 1.30 -19.08 -3.57
CA VAL A 369 1.33 -18.29 -4.80
C VAL A 369 0.03 -17.50 -4.98
N GLY A 370 0.19 -16.19 -5.18
CA GLY A 370 -0.92 -15.28 -5.38
C GLY A 370 -1.63 -15.50 -6.72
N LEU A 371 -2.93 -15.23 -6.74
CA LEU A 371 -3.83 -15.51 -7.86
C LEU A 371 -4.33 -14.23 -8.54
N ASP A 372 -4.65 -14.34 -9.83
CA ASP A 372 -5.36 -13.29 -10.57
C ASP A 372 -6.82 -13.22 -10.04
N LEU A 373 -7.20 -12.11 -9.42
CA LEU A 373 -8.54 -11.91 -8.84
C LEU A 373 -9.62 -11.74 -9.93
N VAL A 374 -10.74 -12.44 -9.75
CA VAL A 374 -11.94 -12.32 -10.60
C VAL A 374 -13.14 -11.94 -9.74
N PHE A 375 -13.91 -10.95 -10.18
CA PHE A 375 -15.12 -10.50 -9.51
C PHE A 375 -16.36 -10.70 -10.39
N THR A 376 -17.46 -11.10 -9.75
CA THR A 376 -18.77 -11.32 -10.39
C THR A 376 -19.49 -10.01 -10.73
N ASP A 377 -19.24 -8.97 -9.95
CA ASP A 377 -19.94 -7.68 -9.99
C ASP A 377 -19.04 -6.49 -10.38
N VAL A 378 -17.74 -6.74 -10.60
CA VAL A 378 -16.80 -5.74 -11.12
C VAL A 378 -16.10 -6.32 -12.36
N PRO A 379 -16.46 -5.88 -13.58
CA PRO A 379 -15.94 -6.49 -14.81
C PRO A 379 -14.48 -6.12 -15.05
N GLY A 380 -13.67 -7.04 -15.57
CA GLY A 380 -12.28 -6.76 -15.98
C GLY A 380 -11.28 -6.62 -14.83
N ARG A 381 -10.01 -6.35 -15.17
CA ARG A 381 -8.86 -6.44 -14.24
C ARG A 381 -8.73 -5.27 -13.27
N LEU A 382 -8.20 -5.55 -12.10
CA LEU A 382 -7.77 -4.51 -11.16
C LEU A 382 -6.32 -4.13 -11.46
N TYR A 383 -6.12 -2.90 -11.95
CA TYR A 383 -4.80 -2.34 -12.25
C TYR A 383 -4.69 -0.94 -11.66
N ARG A 384 -3.47 -0.54 -11.30
CA ARG A 384 -3.19 0.79 -10.78
C ARG A 384 -3.74 1.90 -11.68
N GLY A 385 -4.53 2.80 -11.11
CA GLY A 385 -5.21 3.86 -11.87
C GLY A 385 -6.69 3.59 -12.16
N ARG A 386 -7.17 2.36 -11.99
CA ARG A 386 -8.56 2.02 -12.21
C ARG A 386 -9.45 2.59 -11.10
N THR A 387 -10.55 3.23 -11.48
CA THR A 387 -11.65 3.58 -10.56
C THR A 387 -12.76 2.54 -10.68
N ILE A 388 -13.29 2.09 -9.54
CA ILE A 388 -14.40 1.14 -9.42
C ILE A 388 -15.55 1.91 -8.77
N ARG A 389 -16.77 1.71 -9.28
CA ARG A 389 -18.01 2.26 -8.72
C ARG A 389 -18.98 1.10 -8.58
N ARG A 390 -19.45 0.87 -7.36
CA ARG A 390 -20.37 -0.20 -7.02
C ARG A 390 -21.44 0.32 -6.08
#